data_AF-A0A3D4X7Y5-F1
#
_entry.id   AF-A0A3D4X7Y5-F1
#
_cell.length_a   1.000
_cell.length_b   1.000
_cell.length_c   1.000
_cell.angle_alpha   90.00
_cell.angle_beta   90.00
_cell.angle_gamma   90.00
#
_symmetry.space_group_name_H-M   'P 1'
#
loop_
_entity.id
_entity.type
_entity.pdbx_description
1 polymer ?
#
loop_
_entity_poly.entity_id
_entity_poly.type
_entity_poly.pdbx_seq_one_letter_code
_entity_poly.pdbx_strand_id
1 'polypeptide(L)'
;MLGKPKELYISSYFAAKRFVIDEVIRYENSYPYVIGLVLRTTKNIGNVDVRHRQREVGHSGYTMKSLMGLWFNGFTAFSIQPLRFATMVGIFCAASGFLYGIYTIVKRLLNPAVPLGFSSLMSAVVFLGGMIMLMLGLIGEYVGRIYISLNNSPQYVIREVIGRKGNADEE
;
A
#
# COMPACT_ATOMS: atom_id res chain seq x y z
N MET A 1 1.62 -9.48 -6.25
CA MET A 1 0.47 -8.55 -6.22
C MET A 1 0.23 -7.73 -7.49
N LEU A 2 1.12 -7.80 -8.48
CA LEU A 2 0.82 -7.35 -9.86
C LEU A 2 1.32 -8.38 -10.89
N GLY A 3 1.54 -9.63 -10.46
CA GLY A 3 2.12 -10.68 -11.32
C GLY A 3 3.49 -10.35 -11.91
N LYS A 4 4.24 -9.38 -11.34
CA LYS A 4 5.53 -8.93 -11.87
C LYS A 4 6.47 -10.12 -12.09
N PRO A 5 6.98 -10.35 -13.31
CA PRO A 5 8.03 -11.33 -13.55
C PRO A 5 9.24 -11.07 -12.65
N LYS A 6 9.86 -12.13 -12.13
CA LYS A 6 10.99 -12.00 -11.19
C LYS A 6 12.16 -11.23 -11.80
N GLU A 7 12.44 -11.52 -13.07
CA GLU A 7 13.51 -10.92 -13.86
C GLU A 7 13.21 -9.49 -14.31
N LEU A 8 11.96 -9.03 -14.19
CA LEU A 8 11.58 -7.71 -14.68
C LEU A 8 12.14 -6.59 -13.77
N TYR A 9 13.13 -5.84 -14.24
CA TYR A 9 13.57 -4.61 -13.59
C TYR A 9 12.61 -3.45 -13.93
N ILE A 10 12.11 -2.75 -12.92
CA ILE A 10 11.22 -1.59 -13.11
C ILE A 10 12.07 -0.33 -13.23
N SER A 11 11.84 0.42 -14.31
CA SER A 11 12.45 1.72 -14.56
C SER A 11 11.37 2.74 -14.94
N SER A 12 11.65 4.02 -14.72
CA SER A 12 10.84 5.11 -15.27
C SER A 12 11.04 5.29 -16.78
N TYR A 13 12.08 4.67 -17.34
CA TYR A 13 12.36 4.66 -18.77
C TYR A 13 11.87 3.36 -19.39
N PHE A 14 10.79 3.44 -20.18
CA PHE A 14 10.22 2.31 -20.88
C PHE A 14 9.51 2.76 -22.17
N ALA A 15 9.36 1.83 -23.11
CA ALA A 15 8.49 1.98 -24.27
C ALA A 15 7.31 1.01 -24.15
N ALA A 16 6.13 1.43 -24.61
CA ALA A 16 4.93 0.62 -24.56
C ALA A 16 4.15 0.74 -25.88
N LYS A 17 3.44 -0.33 -26.25
CA LYS A 17 2.51 -0.28 -27.38
C LYS A 17 1.37 0.69 -27.06
N ARG A 18 0.82 1.35 -28.10
CA ARG A 18 -0.29 2.31 -27.98
C ARG A 18 -1.45 1.80 -27.13
N PHE A 19 -1.90 0.56 -27.37
CA PHE A 19 -2.93 -0.11 -26.58
C PHE A 19 -2.67 -0.07 -25.06
N VAL A 20 -1.42 -0.25 -24.62
CA VAL A 20 -1.09 -0.23 -23.20
C VAL A 20 -1.27 1.18 -22.63
N ILE A 21 -0.87 2.20 -23.37
CA ILE A 21 -1.01 3.59 -22.97
C ILE A 21 -2.49 3.98 -22.92
N ASP A 22 -3.26 3.62 -23.96
CA ASP A 22 -4.69 3.93 -24.05
C ASP A 22 -5.49 3.34 -22.88
N GLU A 23 -5.12 2.15 -22.38
CA GLU A 23 -5.74 1.57 -21.18
C GLU A 23 -5.24 2.19 -19.87
N VAL A 24 -3.97 2.61 -19.80
CA VAL A 24 -3.42 3.26 -18.60
C VAL A 24 -4.08 4.64 -18.37
N ILE A 25 -4.33 5.41 -19.42
CA ILE A 25 -4.95 6.75 -19.32
C ILE A 25 -6.44 6.72 -18.94
N ARG A 26 -7.12 5.58 -19.08
CA ARG A 26 -8.50 5.38 -18.62
C ARG A 26 -8.63 5.30 -17.10
N TYR A 27 -7.51 5.24 -16.37
CA TYR A 27 -7.55 5.22 -14.93
C TYR A 27 -7.80 6.62 -14.37
N GLU A 28 -8.95 6.81 -13.72
CA GLU A 28 -9.39 8.12 -13.22
C GLU A 28 -9.27 8.29 -11.70
N ASN A 29 -8.96 7.23 -10.93
CA ASN A 29 -8.88 7.36 -9.47
C ASN A 29 -7.69 8.23 -9.03
N SER A 30 -7.80 8.84 -7.85
CA SER A 30 -6.89 9.89 -7.37
C SER A 30 -5.46 9.46 -7.08
N TYR A 31 -5.19 8.15 -7.00
CA TYR A 31 -3.86 7.60 -6.70
C TYR A 31 -3.33 6.75 -7.87
N PRO A 32 -2.77 7.37 -8.92
CA PRO A 32 -2.20 6.64 -10.04
C PRO A 32 -0.82 6.06 -9.67
N TYR A 33 -0.59 4.80 -10.02
CA TYR A 33 0.72 4.16 -9.99
C TYR A 33 1.00 3.58 -11.37
N VAL A 34 1.71 4.34 -12.20
CA VAL A 34 1.86 4.07 -13.65
C VAL A 34 2.34 2.66 -13.92
N ILE A 35 3.42 2.21 -13.26
CA ILE A 35 3.93 0.85 -13.49
C ILE A 35 2.95 -0.24 -13.04
N GLY A 36 2.16 0.02 -11.99
CA GLY A 36 1.11 -0.89 -11.57
C GLY A 36 0.00 -1.02 -12.60
N LEU A 37 -0.37 0.10 -13.23
CA LEU A 37 -1.34 0.09 -14.33
C LEU A 37 -0.78 -0.66 -15.55
N VAL A 38 0.48 -0.43 -15.92
CA VAL A 38 1.14 -1.18 -17.02
C VAL A 38 1.16 -2.68 -16.75
N LEU A 39 1.55 -3.11 -15.53
CA LEU A 39 1.58 -4.51 -15.13
C LEU A 39 0.17 -5.14 -15.03
N ARG A 40 -0.87 -4.33 -14.83
CA ARG A 40 -2.27 -4.78 -14.88
C ARG A 40 -2.73 -4.99 -16.32
N THR A 41 -2.27 -4.17 -17.25
CA THR A 41 -2.71 -4.20 -18.66
C THR A 41 -2.06 -5.32 -19.47
N THR A 42 -0.77 -5.61 -19.26
CA THR A 42 -0.04 -6.61 -20.07
C THR A 42 0.92 -7.46 -19.25
N LYS A 43 1.12 -8.71 -19.69
CA LYS A 43 2.15 -9.63 -19.20
C LYS A 43 3.33 -9.81 -20.17
N ASN A 44 3.21 -9.30 -21.40
CA ASN A 44 4.28 -9.32 -22.40
C ASN A 44 5.17 -8.09 -22.18
N ILE A 45 6.21 -8.28 -21.37
CA ILE A 45 7.15 -7.24 -20.93
C ILE A 45 8.53 -7.88 -20.84
N GLY A 46 9.57 -7.16 -21.30
CA GLY A 46 10.97 -7.56 -21.16
C GLY A 46 11.84 -6.37 -20.79
N ASN A 47 13.04 -6.65 -20.29
CA ASN A 47 14.07 -5.63 -20.09
C ASN A 47 15.04 -5.61 -21.26
N VAL A 48 15.55 -4.42 -21.54
CA VAL A 48 16.67 -4.21 -22.46
C VAL A 48 17.76 -3.52 -21.64
N ASP A 49 18.97 -4.07 -21.68
CA ASP A 49 20.10 -3.48 -20.97
C ASP A 49 20.49 -2.17 -21.62
N VAL A 50 20.53 -1.12 -20.80
CA VAL A 50 20.93 0.22 -21.22
C VAL A 50 21.96 0.74 -20.21
N ARG A 51 23.05 1.29 -20.72
CA ARG A 51 24.06 1.93 -19.88
C ARG A 51 23.58 3.30 -19.43
N HIS A 52 23.13 3.41 -18.19
CA HIS A 52 22.81 4.71 -17.59
C HIS A 52 24.09 5.49 -17.30
N ARG A 53 24.14 6.74 -17.79
CA ARG A 53 25.21 7.68 -17.45
C ARG A 53 24.94 8.30 -16.08
N GLN A 54 26.01 8.61 -15.35
CA GLN A 54 25.88 9.41 -14.13
C GLN A 54 25.36 10.80 -14.49
N ARG A 55 24.55 11.36 -13.59
CA ARG A 55 24.08 12.73 -13.71
C ARG A 55 25.27 13.67 -13.56
N GLU A 56 25.53 14.51 -14.55
CA GLU A 56 26.67 15.44 -14.55
C GLU A 56 26.42 16.68 -13.68
N VAL A 57 25.16 17.11 -13.52
CA VAL A 57 24.79 18.32 -12.78
C VAL A 57 23.57 18.08 -11.90
N GLY A 58 23.64 18.56 -10.66
CA GLY A 58 22.54 18.53 -9.68
C GLY A 58 22.47 17.24 -8.86
N HIS A 59 21.64 17.27 -7.82
CA HIS A 59 21.43 16.14 -6.92
C HIS A 59 20.11 15.41 -7.21
N SER A 60 19.94 14.21 -6.66
CA SER A 60 18.67 13.50 -6.71
C SER A 60 17.57 14.33 -6.07
N GLY A 61 16.42 14.48 -6.74
CA GLY A 61 15.22 15.06 -6.15
C GLY A 61 14.52 14.12 -5.16
N TYR A 62 14.99 12.87 -5.07
CA TYR A 62 14.48 11.88 -4.14
C TYR A 62 15.30 11.86 -2.85
N THR A 63 14.59 12.01 -1.73
CA THR A 63 15.10 11.79 -0.37
C THR A 63 14.60 10.44 0.13
N MET A 64 15.27 9.82 1.10
CA MET A 64 14.80 8.55 1.68
C MET A 64 13.33 8.61 2.14
N LYS A 65 12.91 9.77 2.69
CA LYS A 65 11.51 10.03 3.07
C LYS A 65 10.57 10.01 1.85
N SER A 66 10.94 10.63 0.73
CA SER A 66 10.11 10.63 -0.47
C SER A 66 10.05 9.25 -1.14
N LEU A 67 11.15 8.48 -1.12
CA LEU A 67 11.13 7.09 -1.57
C LEU A 67 10.20 6.21 -0.72
N MET A 68 10.27 6.34 0.61
CA MET A 68 9.36 5.60 1.49
C MET A 68 7.90 6.00 1.24
N GLY A 69 7.60 7.29 1.11
CA GLY A 69 6.26 7.77 0.77
C GLY A 69 5.74 7.21 -0.56
N LEU A 70 6.61 7.18 -1.59
CA LEU A 70 6.28 6.58 -2.89
C LEU A 70 5.98 5.08 -2.77
N TRP A 71 6.79 4.35 -2.00
CA TRP A 71 6.59 2.93 -1.76
C TRP A 71 5.28 2.66 -1.01
N PHE A 72 5.00 3.38 0.07
CA PHE A 72 3.75 3.25 0.82
C PHE A 72 2.54 3.56 -0.06
N ASN A 73 2.58 4.62 -0.86
CA ASN A 73 1.47 4.96 -1.75
C ASN A 73 1.20 3.85 -2.78
N GLY A 74 2.24 3.29 -3.40
CA GLY A 74 2.08 2.14 -4.31
C GLY A 74 1.59 0.88 -3.59
N PHE A 75 2.09 0.61 -2.39
CA PHE A 75 1.79 -0.58 -1.60
C PHE A 75 0.37 -0.56 -0.98
N THR A 76 -0.20 0.60 -0.68
CA THR A 76 -1.58 0.71 -0.18
C THR A 76 -2.60 0.90 -1.31
N ALA A 77 -2.27 1.63 -2.37
CA ALA A 77 -3.22 1.90 -3.46
C ALA A 77 -3.50 0.69 -4.35
N PHE A 78 -2.53 -0.21 -4.54
CA PHE A 78 -2.65 -1.36 -5.45
C PHE A 78 -2.70 -2.71 -4.73
N SER A 79 -2.85 -2.70 -3.40
CA SER A 79 -2.66 -3.91 -2.62
C SER A 79 -3.51 -3.96 -1.35
N ILE A 80 -4.26 -5.06 -1.20
CA ILE A 80 -5.00 -5.45 0.01
C ILE A 80 -4.15 -6.27 1.00
N GLN A 81 -2.88 -6.52 0.68
CA GLN A 81 -1.99 -7.36 1.50
C GLN A 81 -1.74 -6.79 2.89
N PRO A 82 -1.55 -5.47 3.10
CA PRO A 82 -1.43 -4.89 4.44
C PRO A 82 -2.61 -5.24 5.34
N LEU A 83 -3.83 -5.10 4.81
CA LEU A 83 -5.04 -5.40 5.55
C LEU A 83 -5.11 -6.90 5.89
N ARG A 84 -4.80 -7.78 4.93
CA ARG A 84 -4.76 -9.24 5.19
C ARG A 84 -3.71 -9.62 6.22
N PHE A 85 -2.53 -9.00 6.18
CA PHE A 85 -1.48 -9.23 7.17
C PHE A 85 -1.94 -8.79 8.56
N ALA A 86 -2.53 -7.61 8.69
CA ALA A 86 -3.10 -7.16 9.94
C ALA A 86 -4.16 -8.13 10.46
N THR A 87 -5.08 -8.60 9.61
CA THR A 87 -6.08 -9.62 9.98
C THR A 87 -5.42 -10.91 10.48
N MET A 88 -4.39 -11.42 9.81
CA MET A 88 -3.67 -12.63 10.23
C MET A 88 -3.01 -12.45 11.61
N VAL A 89 -2.36 -11.31 11.85
CA VAL A 89 -1.79 -10.98 13.16
C VAL A 89 -2.88 -10.93 14.24
N GLY A 90 -4.03 -10.31 13.94
CA GLY A 90 -5.18 -10.27 14.85
C GLY A 90 -5.71 -11.64 15.21
N ILE A 91 -5.87 -12.53 14.22
CA ILE A 91 -6.31 -13.91 14.44
C ILE A 91 -5.30 -14.65 15.32
N PHE A 92 -4.01 -14.52 15.04
CA PHE A 92 -2.97 -15.16 15.84
C PHE A 92 -2.98 -14.68 17.30
N CYS A 93 -3.12 -13.37 17.52
CA CYS A 93 -3.20 -12.79 18.85
C CYS A 93 -4.48 -13.19 19.58
N ALA A 94 -5.63 -13.24 18.90
CA ALA A 94 -6.88 -13.71 19.48
C ALA A 94 -6.80 -15.18 19.88
N ALA A 95 -6.26 -16.05 19.03
CA ALA A 95 -6.06 -17.47 19.33
C ALA A 95 -5.10 -17.67 20.52
N SER A 96 -3.98 -16.95 20.53
CA SER A 96 -3.00 -16.99 21.63
C SER A 96 -3.61 -16.49 22.95
N GLY A 97 -4.37 -15.39 22.90
CA GLY A 97 -5.09 -14.85 24.05
C GLY A 97 -6.15 -15.81 24.58
N PHE A 98 -6.89 -16.48 23.71
CA PHE A 98 -7.90 -17.47 24.08
C PHE A 98 -7.27 -18.69 24.78
N LEU A 99 -6.19 -19.25 24.23
CA LEU A 99 -5.44 -20.35 24.84
C LEU A 99 -4.85 -19.95 26.20
N TYR A 100 -4.28 -18.75 26.30
CA TYR A 100 -3.77 -18.23 27.57
C TYR A 100 -4.89 -18.00 28.60
N GLY A 101 -6.07 -17.57 28.15
CA GLY A 101 -7.27 -17.46 28.99
C GLY A 101 -7.69 -18.81 29.57
N ILE A 102 -7.76 -19.87 28.74
CA ILE A 102 -8.06 -21.22 29.22
C ILE A 102 -7.02 -21.67 30.25
N TYR A 103 -5.74 -21.47 29.96
CA TYR A 103 -4.65 -21.82 30.88
C TYR A 103 -4.78 -21.13 32.24
N THR A 104 -5.10 -19.83 32.26
CA THR A 104 -5.25 -19.09 33.51
C THR A 104 -6.47 -19.54 34.33
N ILE A 105 -7.59 -19.86 33.68
CA ILE A 105 -8.78 -20.42 34.34
C ILE A 105 -8.45 -21.78 34.99
N VAL A 106 -7.85 -22.71 34.23
CA VAL A 106 -7.46 -24.03 34.75
C VAL A 106 -6.49 -23.89 35.92
N LYS A 107 -5.49 -23.01 35.81
CA LYS A 107 -4.52 -22.74 36.88
C LYS A 107 -5.18 -22.19 38.14
N ARG A 108 -6.18 -21.33 38.01
CA ARG A 108 -6.94 -20.76 39.14
C ARG A 108 -7.78 -21.81 39.86
N LEU A 109 -8.37 -22.76 39.13
CA LEU A 109 -9.15 -23.86 39.71
C LEU A 109 -8.27 -24.84 40.50
N LEU A 110 -7.04 -25.08 40.04
CA LEU A 110 -6.10 -26.00 40.69
C LEU A 110 -5.32 -25.38 41.85
N ASN A 111 -5.07 -24.06 41.82
CA ASN A 111 -4.31 -23.35 42.85
C ASN A 111 -4.98 -22.01 43.22
N PRO A 112 -5.75 -21.95 44.33
CA PRO A 112 -6.43 -20.73 44.77
C PRO A 112 -5.49 -19.61 45.23
N ALA A 113 -4.23 -19.93 45.58
CA ALA A 113 -3.26 -19.02 46.18
C ALA A 113 -2.43 -18.19 45.16
N VAL A 114 -2.79 -18.19 43.87
CA VAL A 114 -2.03 -17.47 42.84
C VAL A 114 -2.10 -15.94 43.06
N PRO A 115 -0.96 -15.20 43.12
CA PRO A 115 -0.92 -13.75 43.30
C PRO A 115 -1.63 -12.95 42.20
N LEU A 116 -2.00 -11.71 42.51
CA LEU A 116 -2.65 -10.76 41.58
C LEU A 116 -1.77 -10.49 40.34
N GLY A 117 -2.24 -10.94 39.17
CA GLY A 117 -1.59 -10.77 37.87
C GLY A 117 -1.71 -9.36 37.27
N PHE A 118 -1.59 -8.31 38.08
CA PHE A 118 -1.82 -6.93 37.63
C PHE A 118 -0.85 -6.52 36.51
N SER A 119 0.45 -6.85 36.63
CA SER A 119 1.43 -6.52 35.60
C SER A 119 1.17 -7.24 34.27
N SER A 120 0.83 -8.53 34.30
CA SER A 120 0.51 -9.29 33.09
C SER A 120 -0.82 -8.83 32.45
N LEU A 121 -1.81 -8.50 33.27
CA LEU A 121 -3.08 -7.91 32.81
C LEU A 121 -2.84 -6.55 32.15
N MET A 122 -2.10 -5.66 32.80
CA MET A 122 -1.83 -4.32 32.28
C MET A 122 -1.01 -4.39 30.98
N SER A 123 0.01 -5.24 30.90
CA SER A 123 0.77 -5.47 29.66
C SER A 123 -0.11 -6.03 28.55
N ALA A 124 -1.00 -6.98 28.84
CA ALA A 124 -1.93 -7.53 27.85
C ALA A 124 -2.92 -6.46 27.34
N VAL A 125 -3.48 -5.64 28.24
CA VAL A 125 -4.42 -4.57 27.90
C VAL A 125 -3.75 -3.51 27.02
N VAL A 126 -2.56 -3.03 27.38
CA VAL A 126 -1.81 -2.05 26.58
C VAL A 126 -1.41 -2.62 25.22
N PHE A 127 -0.95 -3.87 25.17
CA PHE A 127 -0.57 -4.53 23.93
C PHE A 127 -1.77 -4.72 22.98
N LEU A 128 -2.88 -5.27 23.48
CA LEU A 128 -4.11 -5.45 22.70
C LEU A 128 -4.71 -4.10 22.30
N GLY A 129 -4.72 -3.11 23.19
CA GLY A 129 -5.18 -1.75 22.89
C GLY A 129 -4.35 -1.09 21.78
N GLY A 130 -3.02 -1.18 21.87
CA GLY A 130 -2.11 -0.69 20.82
C GLY A 130 -2.34 -1.40 19.48
N MET A 131 -2.57 -2.72 19.50
CA MET A 131 -2.88 -3.49 18.30
C MET A 131 -4.21 -3.06 17.65
N ILE A 132 -5.26 -2.87 18.44
CA ILE A 132 -6.56 -2.39 17.95
C ILE A 132 -6.41 -1.00 17.31
N MET A 133 -5.67 -0.09 17.96
CA MET A 133 -5.40 1.25 17.42
C MET A 133 -4.63 1.18 16.09
N LEU A 134 -3.63 0.29 15.96
CA LEU A 134 -2.92 0.07 14.70
C LEU A 134 -3.84 -0.47 13.59
N MET A 135 -4.69 -1.45 13.91
CA MET A 135 -5.65 -1.99 12.95
C MET A 135 -6.67 -0.94 12.52
N LEU A 136 -7.17 -0.14 13.46
CA LEU A 136 -8.11 0.93 13.19
C LEU A 136 -7.48 2.02 12.32
N GLY A 137 -6.22 2.38 12.57
CA GLY A 137 -5.46 3.30 11.73
C GLY A 137 -5.30 2.78 10.30
N LEU A 138 -5.01 1.48 10.14
CA LEU A 138 -4.92 0.85 8.82
C LEU A 138 -6.29 0.86 8.12
N ILE A 139 -7.38 0.51 8.80
CA ILE A 139 -8.74 0.61 8.24
C ILE A 139 -9.05 2.05 7.83
N GLY A 140 -8.71 3.03 8.67
CA GLY A 140 -8.91 4.45 8.40
C GLY A 140 -8.19 4.93 7.13
N GLU A 141 -6.95 4.47 6.90
CA GLU A 141 -6.20 4.75 5.67
C GLU A 141 -6.92 4.23 4.41
N TYR A 142 -7.45 3.00 4.45
CA TYR A 142 -8.20 2.44 3.32
C TYR A 142 -9.55 3.12 3.13
N VAL A 143 -10.29 3.41 4.21
CA VAL A 143 -11.56 4.15 4.14
C VAL A 143 -11.35 5.57 3.60
N GLY A 144 -10.30 6.26 4.03
CA GLY A 144 -9.93 7.57 3.50
C GLY A 144 -9.63 7.54 2.00
N ARG A 145 -8.92 6.51 1.53
CA ARG A 145 -8.66 6.32 0.09
C ARG A 145 -9.92 6.02 -0.70
N ILE A 146 -10.84 5.22 -0.16
CA ILE A 146 -12.16 4.99 -0.76
C ILE A 146 -12.93 6.30 -0.86
N TYR A 147 -12.97 7.09 0.20
CA TYR A 147 -13.62 8.41 0.22
C TYR A 147 -13.06 9.34 -0.85
N ILE A 148 -11.73 9.45 -0.96
CA ILE A 148 -11.07 10.29 -1.96
C ILE A 148 -11.37 9.81 -3.40
N SER A 149 -11.41 8.49 -3.60
CA SER A 149 -11.73 7.90 -4.91
C SER A 149 -13.21 8.13 -5.28
N LEU A 150 -14.13 8.04 -4.33
CA LEU A 150 -15.56 8.34 -4.53
C LEU A 150 -15.82 9.82 -4.80
N ASN A 151 -15.03 10.71 -4.22
CA ASN A 151 -15.15 12.15 -4.45
C ASN A 151 -14.57 12.58 -5.82
N ASN A 152 -14.16 11.63 -6.67
CA ASN A 152 -13.54 11.86 -7.97
C ASN A 152 -12.43 12.93 -7.90
N SER A 153 -11.63 12.90 -6.84
CA SER A 153 -10.61 13.93 -6.64
C SER A 153 -9.60 13.85 -7.80
N PRO A 154 -9.40 14.94 -8.56
CA PRO A 154 -8.64 14.91 -9.80
C PRO A 154 -7.16 14.61 -9.53
N GLN A 155 -6.53 13.85 -10.43
CA GLN A 155 -5.12 13.46 -10.29
C GLN A 155 -4.15 14.64 -10.47
N TYR A 156 -4.57 15.66 -11.21
CA TYR A 156 -3.79 16.86 -11.51
C TYR A 156 -4.71 18.03 -11.83
N VAL A 157 -4.17 19.24 -11.78
CA VAL A 157 -4.83 20.46 -12.26
C VAL A 157 -3.94 21.07 -13.33
N ILE A 158 -4.53 21.38 -14.49
CA ILE A 158 -3.81 22.04 -15.59
C ILE A 158 -3.72 23.52 -15.26
N ARG A 159 -2.48 24.02 -15.06
CA ARG A 159 -2.25 25.45 -14.80
C ARG A 159 -2.32 26.29 -16.07
N GLU A 160 -1.74 25.79 -17.16
CA GLU A 160 -1.64 26.49 -18.44
C GLU A 160 -1.43 25.48 -19.58
N VAL A 161 -1.98 25.77 -20.76
CA VAL A 161 -1.75 24.99 -21.99
C VAL A 161 -1.16 25.92 -23.04
N ILE A 162 0.10 25.70 -23.42
CA ILE A 162 0.78 26.50 -24.44
C ILE A 162 0.80 25.70 -25.75
N GLY A 163 0.25 26.28 -26.83
CA GLY A 163 0.48 25.79 -28.20
C GLY A 163 -0.44 24.69 -28.74
N ARG A 164 -1.62 24.45 -28.17
CA ARG A 164 -2.58 23.49 -28.76
C ARG A 164 -3.26 24.09 -30.01
N LYS A 165 -2.63 23.96 -31.19
CA LYS A 165 -3.32 24.10 -32.48
C LYS A 165 -4.09 22.81 -32.78
N GLY A 166 -5.42 22.90 -32.90
CA GLY A 166 -6.27 21.93 -33.62
C GLY A 166 -6.64 20.65 -32.86
N ASN A 167 -7.74 20.71 -32.10
CA ASN A 167 -8.95 19.92 -32.37
C ASN A 167 -10.03 20.50 -31.47
N ALA A 168 -10.67 21.54 -32.00
CA ALA A 168 -12.04 21.85 -31.64
C ALA A 168 -12.90 20.68 -32.09
N ASP A 169 -13.81 20.25 -31.23
CA ASP A 169 -15.13 19.72 -31.60
C ASP A 169 -15.14 18.68 -32.73
N GLU A 170 -14.96 17.41 -32.37
CA GLU A 170 -15.64 16.32 -33.06
C GLU A 170 -16.38 15.50 -31.99
N GLU A 171 -17.67 15.86 -31.87
CA GLU A 171 -18.84 15.17 -31.27
C GLU A 171 -18.71 14.37 -29.95
#